data_AF-A0A1M6W9J2-F1
#
_entry.id   AF-A0A1M6W9J2-F1
#
_cell.length_a   1.000
_cell.length_b   1.000
_cell.length_c   1.000
_cell.angle_alpha   90.00
_cell.angle_beta   90.00
_cell.angle_gamma   90.00
#
_symmetry.space_group_name_H-M   'P 1'
#
loop_
_entity.id
_entity.type
_entity.pdbx_description
1 polymer ?
#
loop_
_entity_poly.entity_id
_entity_poly.type
_entity_poly.pdbx_seq_one_letter_code
_entity_poly.pdbx_strand_id
1 'polypeptide(L)'
;MKRDKWVHVKVSESEKGSWHRMAELSGLTLADLIRQHMSAAKLVYREPVKKRRVKRVDPALIRELSKIGNNLNQVSRWANTYKSDAEAMAVIRALLAVERQLADIPTQPGRRDQEEDPDAH
;
A
#
# COMPACT_ATOMS: atom_id res chain seq x y z
N MET A 1 -37.66 9.12 -5.89
CA MET A 1 -36.65 9.11 -4.79
C MET A 1 -35.59 10.17 -5.10
N LYS A 2 -35.22 11.02 -4.14
CA LYS A 2 -34.21 12.07 -4.34
C LYS A 2 -32.81 11.44 -4.39
N ARG A 3 -31.93 11.93 -5.29
CA ARG A 3 -30.54 11.47 -5.43
C ARG A 3 -29.61 12.55 -4.87
N ASP A 4 -29.12 12.37 -3.64
CA ASP A 4 -28.35 13.35 -2.86
C ASP A 4 -26.91 12.93 -2.56
N LYS A 5 -26.51 11.70 -2.93
CA LYS A 5 -25.18 11.15 -2.71
C LYS A 5 -24.34 11.15 -3.99
N TRP A 6 -23.06 11.46 -3.84
CA TRP A 6 -22.07 11.48 -4.93
C TRP A 6 -21.30 10.16 -5.00
N VAL A 7 -21.03 9.69 -6.22
CA VAL A 7 -20.11 8.57 -6.50
C VAL A 7 -18.91 9.14 -7.24
N HIS A 8 -17.72 8.97 -6.67
CA HIS A 8 -16.47 9.44 -7.27
C HIS A 8 -15.71 8.25 -7.86
N VAL A 9 -15.38 8.32 -9.15
CA VAL A 9 -14.60 7.30 -9.86
C VAL A 9 -13.45 8.00 -10.55
N LYS A 10 -12.22 7.53 -10.31
CA LYS A 10 -11.05 7.98 -11.06
C LYS A 10 -11.04 7.26 -12.41
N VAL A 11 -10.88 8.03 -13.48
CA VAL A 11 -10.83 7.53 -14.85
C VAL A 11 -9.63 8.14 -15.56
N SER A 12 -9.06 7.42 -16.51
CA SER A 12 -8.12 7.97 -17.46
C SER A 12 -8.82 8.92 -18.44
N GLU A 13 -8.03 9.76 -19.12
CA GLU A 13 -8.53 10.66 -20.15
C GLU A 13 -9.20 9.90 -21.31
N SER A 14 -8.61 8.77 -21.70
CA SER A 14 -9.15 7.90 -22.75
C SER A 14 -10.52 7.32 -22.39
N GLU A 15 -10.69 6.81 -21.17
CA GLU A 15 -11.96 6.26 -20.69
C GLU A 15 -13.04 7.33 -20.62
N LYS A 16 -12.69 8.50 -20.08
CA LYS A 16 -13.60 9.64 -20.00
C LYS A 16 -14.09 10.04 -21.40
N GLY A 17 -13.18 10.10 -22.38
CA GLY A 17 -13.51 10.40 -23.78
C GLY A 17 -14.45 9.36 -24.40
N SER A 18 -14.14 8.07 -24.22
CA SER A 18 -14.98 6.98 -24.72
C SER A 18 -16.40 7.01 -24.12
N TRP A 19 -16.53 7.30 -22.83
CA TRP A 19 -17.84 7.36 -22.19
C TRP A 19 -18.65 8.58 -22.63
N HIS A 20 -18.00 9.73 -22.84
CA HIS A 20 -18.66 10.91 -23.40
C HIS A 20 -19.20 10.64 -24.81
N ARG A 21 -18.38 10.03 -25.68
CA ARG A 21 -18.81 9.65 -27.03
C ARG A 21 -19.99 8.67 -26.99
N MET A 22 -19.93 7.67 -26.10
CA MET A 22 -21.01 6.70 -25.92
C MET A 22 -22.30 7.36 -25.43
N ALA A 23 -22.18 8.39 -24.58
CA ALA A 23 -23.31 9.15 -24.06
C ALA A 23 -23.95 10.00 -25.16
N GLU A 24 -23.15 10.69 -25.98
CA GLU A 24 -23.59 11.45 -27.15
C GLU A 24 -24.33 10.56 -28.16
N LEU A 25 -23.74 9.41 -28.51
CA LEU A 25 -24.36 8.45 -29.45
C LEU A 25 -25.68 7.88 -28.93
N SER A 26 -25.82 7.76 -27.62
CA SER A 26 -27.04 7.25 -26.98
C SER A 26 -28.05 8.35 -26.65
N GLY A 27 -27.72 9.63 -26.88
CA GLY A 27 -28.55 10.78 -26.51
C GLY A 27 -28.73 10.96 -25.00
N LEU A 28 -27.82 10.41 -24.19
CA LEU A 28 -27.90 10.41 -22.73
C LEU A 28 -26.84 11.33 -22.12
N THR A 29 -27.09 11.80 -20.90
CA THR A 29 -26.01 12.40 -20.11
C THR A 29 -25.03 11.31 -19.67
N LEU A 30 -23.76 11.68 -19.45
CA LEU A 30 -22.76 10.75 -18.92
C LEU A 30 -23.24 10.08 -17.61
N ALA A 31 -23.92 10.83 -16.74
CA ALA A 31 -24.47 10.31 -15.49
C ALA A 31 -25.59 9.28 -15.72
N ASP A 32 -26.47 9.50 -16.70
CA ASP A 32 -27.56 8.59 -17.00
C ASP A 32 -27.08 7.32 -17.71
N LEU A 33 -26.11 7.45 -18.62
CA LEU A 33 -25.42 6.33 -19.24
C LEU A 33 -24.77 5.42 -18.18
N ILE A 34 -23.99 6.00 -17.26
CA ILE A 34 -23.35 5.23 -16.17
C ILE A 34 -24.41 4.53 -15.31
N ARG A 35 -25.50 5.23 -14.95
CA ARG A 35 -26.58 4.63 -14.16
C ARG A 35 -27.26 3.49 -14.88
N GLN A 36 -27.54 3.63 -16.18
CA GLN A 36 -28.19 2.61 -16.98
C GLN A 36 -27.30 1.37 -17.09
N HIS A 37 -26.01 1.54 -17.38
CA HIS A 37 -25.05 0.44 -17.41
C HIS A 37 -24.89 -0.25 -16.06
N MET A 38 -24.80 0.50 -14.96
CA MET A 38 -24.68 -0.07 -13.62
C MET A 38 -25.96 -0.77 -13.16
N SER A 39 -27.14 -0.29 -13.58
CA SER A 39 -28.42 -0.93 -13.27
C SER A 39 -28.67 -2.18 -14.11
N ALA A 40 -28.15 -2.21 -15.35
CA ALA A 40 -28.23 -3.36 -16.26
C ALA A 40 -27.15 -4.41 -16.00
N ALA A 41 -26.11 -4.08 -15.23
CA ALA A 41 -25.04 -5.00 -14.88
C ALA A 41 -25.59 -6.14 -14.01
N LYS A 42 -25.88 -7.28 -14.64
CA LYS A 42 -26.02 -8.55 -13.91
C LYS A 42 -24.70 -8.80 -13.20
N LEU A 43 -24.75 -8.82 -11.86
CA LEU A 43 -23.63 -9.26 -11.05
C LEU A 43 -23.39 -10.74 -11.36
N VAL A 44 -22.49 -11.02 -12.30
CA VAL A 44 -21.85 -12.33 -12.35
C VAL A 44 -21.08 -12.41 -11.04
N TYR A 45 -21.50 -13.31 -10.15
CA TYR A 45 -20.76 -13.62 -8.95
C TYR A 45 -19.35 -14.03 -9.37
N ARG A 46 -18.42 -13.08 -9.33
CA ARG A 46 -17.00 -13.39 -9.34
C ARG A 46 -16.69 -13.84 -7.94
N GLU A 47 -16.27 -15.10 -7.82
CA GLU A 47 -15.72 -15.63 -6.59
C GLU A 47 -14.74 -14.58 -6.04
N PRO A 48 -14.95 -14.07 -4.80
CA PRO A 48 -14.10 -13.04 -4.27
C PRO A 48 -12.68 -13.57 -4.33
N VAL A 49 -11.79 -12.85 -5.06
CA VAL A 49 -10.37 -13.19 -5.14
C VAL A 49 -9.94 -13.47 -3.71
N LYS A 50 -9.62 -14.74 -3.40
CA LYS A 50 -9.28 -15.17 -2.05
C LYS A 50 -8.19 -14.21 -1.59
N LYS A 51 -8.55 -13.28 -0.69
CA LYS A 51 -7.60 -12.31 -0.16
C LYS A 51 -6.49 -13.16 0.41
N ARG A 52 -5.33 -13.13 -0.24
CA ARG A 52 -4.16 -13.92 0.17
C ARG A 52 -4.03 -13.67 1.65
N ARG A 53 -4.13 -14.72 2.47
CA ARG A 53 -3.98 -14.61 3.93
C ARG A 53 -2.61 -13.99 4.15
N VAL A 54 -2.58 -12.67 4.37
CA VAL A 54 -1.35 -11.96 4.66
C VAL A 54 -0.92 -12.52 6.00
N LYS A 55 0.28 -13.11 6.08
CA LYS A 55 0.87 -13.50 7.36
C LYS A 55 0.68 -12.31 8.31
N ARG A 56 0.03 -12.54 9.45
CA ARG A 56 -0.11 -11.50 10.47
C ARG A 56 1.28 -11.26 11.05
N VAL A 57 2.00 -10.33 10.44
CA VAL A 57 3.26 -9.81 10.97
C VAL A 57 2.89 -8.82 12.08
N ASP A 58 3.63 -8.85 13.19
CA ASP A 58 3.42 -7.94 14.31
C ASP A 58 3.37 -6.48 13.80
N PRO A 59 2.26 -5.75 14.00
CA PRO A 59 2.15 -4.35 13.61
C PRO A 59 3.25 -3.46 14.21
N ALA A 60 3.81 -3.81 15.37
CA ALA A 60 4.95 -3.11 15.95
C ALA A 60 6.19 -3.23 15.05
N LEU A 61 6.49 -4.44 14.56
CA LEU A 61 7.61 -4.67 13.65
C LEU A 61 7.46 -3.89 12.33
N ILE A 62 6.25 -3.84 11.77
CA ILE A 62 5.97 -3.05 10.55
C ILE A 62 6.21 -1.56 10.79
N ARG A 63 5.83 -1.04 11.95
CA ARG A 63 6.07 0.37 12.31
C ARG A 63 7.56 0.67 12.43
N GLU A 64 8.33 -0.22 13.06
CA GLU A 64 9.78 -0.04 13.18
C GLU A 64 10.47 -0.09 11.81
N LEU A 65 10.09 -1.02 10.93
CA LEU A 65 10.56 -1.06 9.54
C LEU A 65 10.24 0.23 8.78
N SER A 66 9.04 0.79 9.00
CA SER A 66 8.64 2.05 8.38
C SER A 66 9.48 3.22 8.86
N LYS A 67 9.84 3.28 10.15
CA LYS A 67 10.75 4.29 10.69
C LYS A 67 12.14 4.18 10.09
N ILE A 68 12.68 2.97 9.96
CA ILE A 68 13.98 2.70 9.32
C ILE A 68 13.96 3.19 7.86
N GLY A 69 12.93 2.82 7.09
CA GLY A 69 12.79 3.26 5.71
C GLY A 69 12.68 4.78 5.56
N ASN A 70 11.97 5.45 6.48
CA ASN A 70 11.87 6.90 6.50
C ASN A 70 13.22 7.58 6.78
N ASN A 71 14.02 7.03 7.69
CA ASN A 71 15.34 7.55 8.00
C ASN A 71 16.30 7.39 6.82
N LEU A 72 16.30 6.22 6.17
CA LEU A 72 17.11 5.98 4.98
C LEU A 72 16.76 6.95 3.84
N ASN A 73 15.46 7.16 3.61
CA ASN A 73 14.99 8.09 2.58
C ASN A 73 15.39 9.55 2.88
N GLN A 74 15.44 9.95 4.15
CA GLN A 74 15.95 11.26 4.56
C GLN A 74 17.45 11.40 4.27
N VAL A 75 18.23 10.37 4.59
CA VAL A 75 19.67 10.34 4.28
C VAL A 75 19.91 10.42 2.77
N SER A 76 19.18 9.65 1.96
CA SER A 76 19.29 9.71 0.50
C SER A 76 18.94 11.10 -0.03
N ARG A 77 17.86 11.73 0.48
CA ARG A 77 17.49 13.08 0.08
C ARG A 77 18.55 14.10 0.46
N TRP A 78 19.07 14.04 1.68
CA TRP A 78 20.14 14.92 2.14
C TRP A 78 21.40 14.76 1.29
N ALA A 79 21.88 13.53 1.06
CA ALA A 79 23.06 13.25 0.24
C ALA A 79 22.89 13.75 -1.21
N ASN A 80 21.69 13.60 -1.78
CA ASN A 80 21.39 14.11 -3.12
C ASN A 80 21.32 15.64 -3.18
N THR A 81 20.99 16.29 -2.06
CA THR A 81 20.83 17.75 -1.94
C THR A 81 22.16 18.44 -1.67
N TYR A 82 22.98 17.86 -0.79
CA TYR A 82 24.27 18.39 -0.35
C TYR A 82 25.39 17.52 -0.90
N LYS A 83 25.74 17.77 -2.17
CA LYS A 83 26.67 16.96 -2.99
C LYS A 83 28.15 17.19 -2.67
N SER A 84 28.51 17.66 -1.48
CA SER A 84 29.91 17.82 -1.12
C SER A 84 30.47 16.47 -0.67
N ASP A 85 31.55 16.00 -1.32
CA ASP A 85 32.06 14.62 -1.13
C ASP A 85 32.45 14.32 0.33
N ALA A 86 32.86 15.35 1.09
CA ALA A 86 33.23 15.23 2.50
C ALA A 86 32.02 14.93 3.41
N GLU A 87 30.86 15.53 3.13
CA GLU A 87 29.61 15.39 3.89
C GLU A 87 28.93 14.03 3.64
N ALA A 88 28.90 13.59 2.38
CA ALA A 88 28.41 12.27 2.01
C ALA A 88 29.22 11.16 2.69
N MET A 89 30.54 11.34 2.80
CA MET A 89 31.41 10.34 3.41
C MET A 89 31.26 10.23 4.94
N ALA A 90 30.94 11.33 5.61
CA ALA A 90 30.61 11.31 7.05
C ALA A 90 29.32 10.52 7.31
N VAL A 91 28.30 10.71 6.47
CA VAL A 91 27.01 10.01 6.59
C VAL A 91 27.12 8.52 6.31
N ILE A 92 27.86 8.12 5.27
CA ILE A 92 28.10 6.69 4.98
C ILE A 92 28.83 6.02 6.14
N ARG A 93 29.81 6.67 6.77
CA ARG A 93 30.49 6.14 7.97
C ARG A 93 29.54 5.96 9.15
N ALA A 94 28.66 6.92 9.39
CA ALA A 94 27.66 6.82 10.45
C ALA A 94 26.66 5.67 10.19
N LEU A 95 26.23 5.48 8.94
CA LEU A 95 25.36 4.37 8.56
C LEU A 95 26.02 3.00 8.75
N LEU A 96 27.30 2.86 8.34
CA LEU A 96 28.07 1.62 8.57
C LEU A 96 28.24 1.31 10.05
N ALA A 97 28.40 2.33 10.90
CA ALA A 97 28.48 2.15 12.35
C ALA A 97 27.15 1.65 12.92
N VAL A 98 26.02 2.21 12.47
CA VAL A 98 24.67 1.76 12.87
C VAL A 98 24.42 0.32 12.39
N GLU A 99 24.79 -0.02 11.17
CA GLU A 99 24.66 -1.39 10.63
C GLU A 99 25.42 -2.42 11.49
N ARG A 100 26.68 -2.12 11.85
CA ARG A 100 27.47 -2.99 12.73
C ARG A 100 26.84 -3.15 14.11
N GLN A 101 26.36 -2.06 14.71
CA GLN A 101 25.68 -2.12 16.00
C GLN A 101 24.39 -2.94 15.94
N LEU A 102 23.63 -2.85 14.84
CA LEU A 102 22.43 -3.66 14.62
C LEU A 102 22.76 -5.15 14.43
N ALA A 103 23.87 -5.47 13.76
CA ALA A 103 24.33 -6.85 13.56
C ALA A 103 24.73 -7.54 14.88
N ASP A 104 25.20 -6.76 15.85
CA ASP A 104 25.58 -7.25 17.19
C ASP A 104 24.39 -7.41 18.14
N ILE A 105 23.17 -6.99 17.76
CA ILE A 105 21.98 -7.21 18.59
C ILE A 105 21.62 -8.70 18.50
N PRO A 106 21.69 -9.46 19.62
CA PRO A 106 21.33 -10.87 19.59
C PRO A 106 19.86 -11.00 19.18
N THR A 107 19.63 -11.74 18.10
CA THR A 107 18.29 -12.08 17.63
C THR A 107 17.67 -12.97 18.70
N GLN A 108 16.79 -12.41 19.55
CA GLN A 108 16.02 -13.24 20.44
C GLN A 108 15.13 -14.14 19.58
N PRO A 109 15.28 -15.48 19.62
CA PRO A 109 14.31 -16.34 18.98
C PRO A 109 12.98 -16.09 19.69
N GLY A 110 11.98 -15.66 18.92
CA GLY A 110 10.63 -15.42 19.43
C GLY A 110 10.21 -16.61 20.27
N ARG A 111 9.63 -16.33 21.45
CA ARG A 111 8.98 -17.32 22.30
C ARG A 111 8.16 -18.25 21.40
N ARG A 112 8.67 -19.46 21.18
CA ARG A 112 7.90 -20.53 20.56
C ARG A 112 6.77 -20.82 21.53
N ASP A 113 5.58 -20.86 20.96
CA ASP A 113 4.33 -21.21 21.60
C ASP A 113 4.56 -22.48 22.45
N GLN A 114 4.59 -22.32 23.77
CA GLN A 114 4.25 -23.41 24.68
C GLN A 114 2.72 -23.44 24.70
N GLU A 115 2.12 -23.95 23.62
CA GLU A 115 0.84 -24.64 23.74
C GLU A 115 1.19 -25.98 24.40
N GLU A 116 1.08 -26.02 25.73
CA GLU A 116 1.02 -27.28 26.47
C GLU A 116 -0.21 -28.04 25.95
N ASP A 117 0.06 -29.21 25.39
CA ASP A 117 -0.93 -30.21 25.01
C ASP A 117 -1.68 -30.65 26.29
N PRO A 118 -3.01 -30.45 26.40
CA PRO A 118 -3.73 -30.75 27.63
C PRO A 118 -3.98 -32.26 27.83
N ASP A 119 -3.54 -33.13 26.93
CA ASP A 119 -3.75 -34.58 27.01
C ASP A 119 -2.43 -35.36 27.08
N ALA A 120 -1.75 -35.29 28.24
CA ALA A 120 -0.74 -36.28 28.63
C ALA A 120 -1.15 -36.97 29.94
N HIS A 121 -1.83 -38.10 29.74
CA HIS A 121 -2.13 -39.20 30.67
C HIS A 121 -3.29 -39.05 31.67
#